data_AF-A0A1E4TX18-F1
#
_entry.id   AF-A0A1E4TX18-F1
#
_cell.length_a   1.000
_cell.length_b   1.000
_cell.length_c   1.000
_cell.angle_alpha   90.00
_cell.angle_beta   90.00
_cell.angle_gamma   90.00
#
_symmetry.space_group_name_H-M   'P 1'
#
loop_
_entity.id
_entity.type
_entity.pdbx_description
1 polymer ?
#
loop_
_entity_poly.entity_id
_entity_poly.type
_entity_poly.pdbx_seq_one_letter_code
_entity_poly.pdbx_strand_id
1 'polypeptide(L)' 'SSWLDDISKGLNSSTFNIFKDNLVKNDSRQGLDDISKQKILTIMQEQKISFDDARLVYTRHLMNENDIDENGIPKDPK' A
#
# COMPACT_ATOMS: atom_id res chain seq x y z
N SER A 1 -0.04 -12.61 8.92
CA SER A 1 -0.27 -11.21 9.36
C SER A 1 -1.72 -11.02 9.74
N SER A 2 -2.04 -10.12 10.68
CA SER A 2 -3.41 -9.87 11.17
C SER A 2 -3.79 -8.40 11.01
N TRP A 3 -5.07 -8.11 10.74
CA TRP A 3 -5.59 -6.75 10.60
C TRP A 3 -5.29 -5.83 11.79
N LEU A 4 -5.30 -6.37 13.01
CA LEU A 4 -4.98 -5.61 14.23
C LEU A 4 -3.50 -5.20 14.26
N ASP A 5 -2.63 -6.06 13.75
CA ASP A 5 -1.19 -5.79 13.65
C ASP A 5 -0.90 -4.75 12.56
N ASP A 6 -1.63 -4.79 11.46
CA ASP A 6 -1.49 -3.78 10.40
C ASP A 6 -1.90 -2.39 10.91
N ILE A 7 -2.96 -2.30 11.71
CA ILE A 7 -3.40 -1.04 12.36
C ILE A 7 -2.36 -0.55 13.38
N SER A 8 -1.85 -1.43 14.24
CA SER A 8 -0.87 -1.04 15.26
C SER A 8 0.43 -0.52 14.64
N LYS A 9 0.79 -1.02 13.45
CA LYS A 9 1.92 -0.56 12.64
C LYS A 9 1.65 0.70 11.81
N GLY A 10 0.45 1.26 11.90
CA GLY A 10 0.08 2.50 11.20
C GLY A 10 -0.23 2.31 9.72
N LEU A 11 -0.54 1.09 9.26
CA LEU A 11 -0.90 0.81 7.86
C LEU A 11 -2.33 1.24 7.49
N ASN A 12 -2.80 2.35 8.05
CA ASN A 12 -4.14 2.89 7.85
C ASN A 12 -4.10 4.41 7.69
N SER A 13 -5.09 4.97 7.01
CA SER A 13 -5.27 6.42 6.86
C SER A 13 -6.75 6.79 6.77
N SER A 14 -7.03 8.10 6.72
CA SER A 14 -8.39 8.61 6.49
C SER A 14 -8.95 8.18 5.12
N THR A 15 -8.08 7.95 4.14
CA THR A 15 -8.46 7.51 2.78
C THR A 15 -8.35 6.00 2.60
N PHE A 16 -7.70 5.30 3.53
CA PHE A 16 -7.51 3.85 3.51
C PHE A 16 -7.82 3.26 4.88
N ASN A 17 -9.08 2.89 5.09
CA ASN A 17 -9.54 2.33 6.34
C ASN A 17 -9.68 0.81 6.25
N ILE A 18 -8.85 0.12 7.02
CA ILE A 18 -8.82 -1.34 7.06
C ILE A 18 -9.95 -1.95 7.92
N PHE A 19 -10.54 -1.15 8.83
CA PHE A 19 -11.47 -1.59 9.86
C PHE A 19 -12.95 -1.42 9.46
N LYS A 20 -13.30 -0.29 8.83
CA LYS A 20 -14.68 0.20 8.79
C LYS A 20 -15.61 -0.56 7.84
N ASP A 21 -15.08 -1.09 6.73
CA ASP A 21 -15.91 -1.73 5.70
C ASP A 21 -15.88 -3.26 5.72
N ASN A 22 -14.82 -3.88 6.26
CA ASN A 22 -14.65 -5.35 6.18
C ASN A 22 -15.33 -6.11 7.34
N LEU A 23 -15.32 -5.54 8.56
CA LEU A 23 -15.89 -6.17 9.76
C LEU A 23 -17.43 -6.23 9.74
N VAL A 24 -18.08 -5.22 9.17
CA VAL A 24 -19.56 -5.09 9.20
C VAL A 24 -20.23 -5.94 8.11
N LYS A 25 -19.51 -6.31 7.03
CA LYS A 25 -20.09 -6.94 5.84
C LYS A 25 -19.66 -8.39 5.59
N ASN A 26 -18.89 -9.00 6.50
CA ASN A 26 -18.29 -10.32 6.27
C ASN A 26 -17.49 -10.35 4.95
N ASP A 27 -16.81 -9.24 4.64
CA ASP A 27 -16.07 -9.04 3.41
C ASP A 27 -14.74 -9.81 3.52
N SER A 28 -14.53 -10.76 2.60
CA SER A 28 -13.38 -11.67 2.58
C SER A 28 -12.16 -11.08 1.86
N ARG A 29 -12.21 -9.81 1.46
CA ARG A 29 -11.05 -9.12 0.89
C ARG A 29 -9.89 -9.19 1.86
N GLN A 30 -8.84 -9.93 1.49
CA GLN A 30 -7.57 -9.89 2.20
C GLN A 30 -7.02 -8.47 2.05
N GLY A 31 -6.48 -7.91 3.13
CA GLY A 31 -5.92 -6.56 3.14
C GLY A 31 -4.68 -6.42 2.26
N LEU A 32 -3.73 -5.59 2.68
CA LEU A 32 -2.45 -5.51 1.99
C LEU A 32 -1.75 -6.87 2.04
N ASP A 33 -1.16 -7.30 0.92
CA ASP A 33 -0.35 -8.52 0.87
C ASP A 33 0.92 -8.36 1.72
N ASP A 34 1.46 -9.49 2.20
CA ASP A 34 2.56 -9.48 3.16
C ASP A 34 3.86 -8.86 2.61
N ILE A 35 4.11 -8.96 1.31
CA ILE A 35 5.31 -8.39 0.68
C ILE A 35 5.18 -6.87 0.62
N SER A 36 4.06 -6.36 0.12
CA SER A 36 3.79 -4.92 0.04
C SER A 36 3.81 -4.27 1.42
N LYS A 37 3.27 -4.93 2.45
CA LYS A 37 3.31 -4.40 3.83
C LYS A 37 4.72 -4.18 4.32
N GLN A 38 5.60 -5.17 4.16
CA GLN A 38 6.99 -5.04 4.60
C GLN A 38 7.69 -3.89 3.86
N LYS A 39 7.52 -3.81 2.53
CA LYS A 39 8.11 -2.72 1.73
C LYS A 39 7.61 -1.34 2.14
N ILE A 40 6.30 -1.19 2.37
CA ILE A 40 5.71 0.08 2.83
C ILE A 40 6.25 0.47 4.21
N LEU A 41 6.34 -0.47 5.16
CA LEU A 41 6.89 -0.20 6.48
C LEU A 41 8.35 0.24 6.41
N THR A 42 9.16 -0.40 5.55
CA THR A 42 10.55 0.01 5.30
C THR A 42 10.61 1.44 4.79
N ILE A 43 9.80 1.80 3.79
CA ILE A 43 9.76 3.17 3.24
C ILE A 43 9.34 4.19 4.32
N MET A 44 8.33 3.85 5.13
CA MET A 44 7.90 4.71 6.25
C MET A 44 9.05 4.96 7.24
N GLN A 45 9.81 3.93 7.59
CA GLN A 45 10.92 4.02 8.53
C GLN A 45 12.12 4.80 7.97
N GLU A 46 12.50 4.54 6.72
CA GLU A 46 13.65 5.15 6.07
C GLU A 46 13.41 6.62 5.74
N GLN A 47 12.22 6.95 5.21
CA GLN A 47 11.89 8.30 4.74
C GLN A 47 11.14 9.14 5.78
N LYS A 48 10.69 8.53 6.89
CA LYS A 48 9.92 9.18 7.96
C LYS A 48 8.65 9.85 7.44
N ILE A 49 7.96 9.20 6.52
CA ILE A 49 6.74 9.69 5.87
C ILE A 49 5.50 8.93 6.33
N SER A 50 4.32 9.46 6.00
CA SER A 50 3.04 8.84 6.33
C SER A 50 2.82 7.54 5.55
N PHE A 51 1.85 6.74 5.99
CA PHE A 51 1.46 5.52 5.29
C PHE A 51 1.00 5.78 3.86
N ASP A 52 0.22 6.83 3.62
CA ASP A 52 -0.27 7.16 2.28
C ASP A 52 0.88 7.56 1.35
N ASP A 53 1.84 8.35 1.85
CA ASP A 53 3.02 8.74 1.07
C ASP A 53 3.92 7.54 0.77
N ALA A 54 4.14 6.68 1.77
CA ALA A 54 4.92 5.45 1.58
C ALA A 54 4.25 4.49 0.59
N ARG A 55 2.91 4.37 0.64
CA ARG A 55 2.13 3.61 -0.34
C ARG A 55 2.27 4.19 -1.75
N LEU A 56 2.24 5.51 -1.90
CA LEU A 56 2.44 6.18 -3.18
C LEU A 56 3.84 5.91 -3.75
N VAL A 57 4.89 6.01 -2.93
CA VAL A 57 6.26 5.68 -3.33
C VAL A 57 6.36 4.22 -3.77
N TYR A 58 5.82 3.30 -2.97
CA TYR A 58 5.80 1.87 -3.30
C TYR A 58 5.10 1.59 -4.63
N THR A 59 3.91 2.16 -4.84
CA THR A 59 3.15 1.98 -6.09
C THR A 59 3.91 2.53 -7.29
N ARG A 60 4.54 3.71 -7.18
CA ARG A 60 5.36 4.28 -8.26
C ARG A 60 6.56 3.41 -8.59
N HIS A 61 7.23 2.84 -7.58
CA HIS A 61 8.31 1.88 -7.80
C HIS A 61 7.81 0.64 -8.55
N LEU A 62 6.68 0.06 -8.13
CA LEU A 62 6.09 -1.09 -8.79
C LEU A 62 5.70 -0.78 -10.25
N MET A 63 5.08 0.37 -10.52
CA MET A 63 4.75 0.79 -11.89
C MET A 63 6.01 0.92 -12.74
N ASN A 64 7.05 1.57 -12.21
CA ASN A 64 8.30 1.72 -12.92
C ASN A 64 9.02 0.38 -13.19
N GLU A 65 8.98 -0.57 -12.24
CA GLU A 65 9.51 -1.93 -12.42
C GLU A 65 8.75 -2.73 -13.50
N ASN A 66 7.51 -2.35 -13.79
CA ASN A 66 6.66 -2.97 -14.82
C ASN A 66 6.59 -2.13 -16.10
N ASP A 67 7.56 -1.25 -16.33
CA ASP A 67 7.63 -0.36 -17.50
C ASP A 67 6.37 0.50 -17.68
N ILE A 68 5.77 0.95 -16.58
CA ILE A 68 4.66 1.90 -16.58
C ILE A 68 5.18 3.26 -16.08
N ASP A 69 4.89 4.32 -16.82
CA ASP A 69 5.23 5.69 -16.45
C ASP A 69 4.32 6.25 -15.34
N GLU A 70 4.63 7.47 -14.89
CA GLU A 70 3.86 8.16 -13.85
C GLU A 70 2.43 8.52 -14.26
N ASN A 71 2.13 8.52 -15.57
CA ASN A 71 0.81 8.76 -16.13
C ASN A 71 0.01 7.45 -16.29
N GLY A 72 0.61 6.30 -15.99
CA GLY A 72 -0.02 4.99 -16.17
C GLY A 72 0.11 4.42 -17.58
N ILE A 73 1.03 4.95 -18.40
CA ILE A 73 1.25 4.54 -19.78
C ILE A 73 2.49 3.64 -19.87
N PRO A 74 2.46 2.53 -20.64
CA PRO A 74 3.66 1.74 -20.91
C PRO A 74 4.79 2.60 -21.48
N LYS A 75 6.01 2.40 -20.97
CA LYS A 75 7.24 3.08 -21.41
C LYS A 75 7.81 2.51 -22.70
N ASP A 76 7.36 1.32 -23.10
CA ASP A 76 7.79 0.67 -24.34
C ASP A 76 7.21 1.43 -25.55
N PRO A 77 8.05 1.90 -26.49
CA PRO A 77 7.57 2.43 -27.77
C PRO A 77 6.82 1.35 -28.57
N LYS A 78 5.71 1.75 -29.19
CA LYS A 78 4.94 0.91 -30.13
C LYS A 78 5.70 0.60 -31.42
#